data_AF-A0A0L1IHY5-F1
#
_entry.id   AF-A0A0L1IHY5-F1
#
_cell.length_a   1.000
_cell.length_b   1.000
_cell.length_c   1.000
_cell.angle_alpha   90.00
_cell.angle_beta   90.00
_cell.angle_gamma   90.00
#
_symmetry.space_group_name_H-M   'P 1'
#
loop_
_entity.id
_entity.type
_entity.pdbx_description
1 polymer ?
#
loop_
_entity_poly.entity_id
_entity_poly.type
_entity_poly.pdbx_seq_one_letter_code
_entity_poly.pdbx_strand_id
1 'polypeptide(L)'
;MAFKPVKIPSKDIVFSRRKNCTYVYYTTKKIFNKEKGYSENERACIGIVSDEKETMMIPNENYVTYFGDFGISLEENDSQFSRVLSFGARLVVDKILEKLNVSSILNKVFKEKTDLIKSLICYFID
;
A
#
# COMPACT_ATOMS: atom_id res chain seq x y z
N MET A 1 2.77 2.27 2.16
CA MET A 1 3.79 1.22 2.25
C MET A 1 3.76 0.40 0.96
N ALA A 2 4.82 -0.31 0.61
CA ALA A 2 4.73 -1.35 -0.42
C ALA A 2 4.55 -2.70 0.28
N PHE A 3 3.71 -3.58 -0.26
CA PHE A 3 3.64 -4.95 0.23
C PHE A 3 4.90 -5.70 -0.21
N LYS A 4 5.48 -6.50 0.68
CA LYS A 4 6.53 -7.44 0.25
C LYS A 4 5.95 -8.49 -0.69
N PRO A 5 6.72 -8.97 -1.67
CA PRO A 5 6.26 -10.01 -2.57
C PRO A 5 5.86 -11.29 -1.82
N VAL A 6 4.68 -11.81 -2.13
CA VAL A 6 4.14 -13.07 -1.59
C VAL A 6 4.07 -14.13 -2.69
N LYS A 7 4.10 -15.40 -2.29
CA LYS A 7 3.98 -16.50 -3.25
C LYS A 7 2.60 -16.48 -3.91
N ILE A 8 2.57 -16.60 -5.23
CA ILE A 8 1.31 -16.67 -5.98
C ILE A 8 0.54 -17.94 -5.60
N PRO A 9 -0.75 -17.85 -5.23
CA PRO A 9 -1.57 -19.02 -4.95
C PRO A 9 -1.64 -19.97 -6.16
N SER A 10 -1.71 -21.27 -5.92
CA SER A 10 -1.62 -22.27 -7.00
C SER A 10 -2.98 -22.59 -7.64
N LYS A 11 -4.09 -22.24 -6.98
CA LYS A 11 -5.44 -22.66 -7.38
C LYS A 11 -6.25 -21.49 -7.91
N ASP A 12 -6.98 -21.74 -9.00
CA ASP A 12 -7.97 -20.81 -9.58
C ASP A 12 -7.40 -19.43 -9.97
N ILE A 13 -6.10 -19.39 -10.31
CA ILE A 13 -5.38 -18.20 -10.75
C ILE A 13 -5.35 -18.08 -12.27
N VAL A 14 -5.52 -16.85 -12.76
CA VAL A 14 -5.37 -16.48 -14.17
C VAL A 14 -4.43 -15.29 -14.28
N PHE A 15 -3.48 -15.36 -15.21
CA PHE A 15 -2.56 -14.27 -15.51
C PHE A 15 -3.08 -13.42 -16.67
N SER A 16 -3.00 -12.11 -16.53
CA SER A 16 -3.31 -11.17 -17.61
C SER A 16 -2.15 -10.21 -17.81
N ARG A 17 -1.40 -10.41 -18.89
CA ARG A 17 -0.29 -9.52 -19.27
C ARG A 17 -0.84 -8.23 -19.87
N ARG A 18 -0.46 -7.10 -19.30
CA ARG A 18 -0.58 -5.77 -19.92
C ARG A 18 0.84 -5.24 -20.13
N LYS A 19 1.02 -4.36 -21.13
CA LYS A 19 2.31 -3.81 -21.60
C LYS A 19 3.54 -4.09 -20.70
N ASN A 20 3.56 -3.51 -19.49
CA ASN A 20 4.70 -3.58 -18.57
C ASN A 20 4.46 -4.41 -17.30
N CYS A 21 3.26 -4.98 -17.10
CA CYS A 21 2.95 -5.70 -15.86
C CYS A 21 1.99 -6.87 -16.10
N THR A 22 2.22 -7.95 -15.36
CA THR A 22 1.33 -9.12 -15.38
C THR A 22 0.45 -9.10 -14.15
N TYR A 23 -0.86 -8.97 -14.36
CA TYR A 23 -1.83 -9.00 -13.28
C TYR A 23 -2.19 -10.43 -12.91
N VAL A 24 -2.37 -10.67 -11.62
CA VAL A 24 -2.79 -11.95 -11.06
C VAL A 24 -4.25 -11.85 -10.65
N TYR A 25 -5.11 -12.66 -11.28
CA TYR A 25 -6.53 -12.72 -10.98
C TYR A 25 -6.87 -14.03 -10.27
N TYR A 26 -7.65 -13.95 -9.20
CA TYR A 26 -8.25 -15.09 -8.52
C TYR A 26 -9.71 -15.25 -8.95
N THR A 27 -10.08 -16.47 -9.33
CA THR A 27 -11.48 -16.81 -9.65
C THR A 27 -12.25 -17.01 -8.35
N THR A 28 -13.14 -16.06 -8.05
CA THR A 28 -13.90 -16.02 -6.80
C THR A 28 -15.14 -16.91 -6.87
N LYS A 29 -15.81 -16.93 -8.03
CA LYS A 29 -17.01 -17.73 -8.28
C LYS A 29 -17.02 -18.28 -9.69
N LYS A 30 -17.57 -19.48 -9.84
CA LYS A 30 -17.86 -20.13 -11.12
C LYS A 30 -19.37 -20.32 -11.21
N ILE A 31 -20.04 -19.56 -12.08
CA ILE A 31 -21.49 -19.55 -12.23
C ILE A 31 -21.82 -20.22 -13.56
N PHE A 32 -22.54 -21.33 -13.52
CA PHE A 32 -22.95 -22.01 -14.75
C PHE A 32 -24.07 -21.24 -15.44
N ASN A 33 -23.82 -20.76 -16.67
CA ASN A 33 -24.83 -20.09 -17.48
C ASN A 33 -25.51 -21.12 -18.39
N LYS A 34 -26.76 -21.48 -18.06
CA LYS A 34 -27.56 -22.46 -18.80
C LYS A 34 -27.86 -22.03 -20.24
N GLU A 35 -28.04 -20.73 -20.49
CA GLU A 35 -28.37 -20.20 -21.83
C GLU A 35 -27.16 -20.28 -22.76
N LYS A 36 -25.96 -20.00 -22.23
CA LYS A 36 -24.73 -20.02 -23.01
C LYS A 36 -24.05 -21.39 -23.07
N GLY A 37 -24.47 -22.33 -22.22
CA GLY A 37 -23.92 -23.68 -22.16
C GLY A 37 -22.50 -23.77 -21.56
N TYR A 38 -22.00 -22.71 -20.93
CA TYR A 38 -20.69 -22.69 -20.28
C TYR A 38 -20.70 -21.94 -18.94
N SER A 39 -19.71 -22.23 -18.10
CA SER A 39 -19.51 -21.53 -16.84
C SER A 39 -18.83 -20.18 -17.04
N GLU A 40 -19.43 -19.13 -16.52
CA GLU A 40 -18.83 -17.80 -16.41
C GLU A 40 -18.09 -17.71 -15.07
N ASN A 41 -16.90 -17.12 -15.10
CA ASN A 41 -16.03 -17.00 -13.94
C ASN A 41 -15.95 -15.54 -13.50
N GLU A 42 -16.37 -15.25 -12.28
CA GLU A 42 -16.08 -13.96 -11.64
C GLU A 42 -14.64 -13.97 -11.13
N ARG A 43 -13.91 -12.89 -11.41
CA ARG A 43 -12.48 -12.78 -11.11
C ARG A 43 -12.19 -11.48 -10.37
N ALA A 44 -11.38 -11.56 -9.33
CA ALA A 44 -10.84 -10.40 -8.63
C ALA A 44 -9.33 -10.31 -8.88
N CYS A 45 -8.83 -9.10 -9.16
CA CYS A 45 -7.40 -8.85 -9.23
C CYS A 45 -6.81 -8.86 -7.82
N ILE A 46 -5.87 -9.76 -7.54
CA ILE A 46 -5.24 -9.92 -6.21
C ILE A 46 -3.82 -9.34 -6.14
N GLY A 47 -3.27 -8.88 -7.26
CA GLY A 47 -1.95 -8.29 -7.28
C GLY A 47 -1.32 -8.25 -8.67
N ILE A 48 -0.04 -7.89 -8.69
CA ILE A 48 0.83 -7.91 -9.88
C ILE A 48 2.01 -8.84 -9.64
N VAL A 49 2.43 -9.58 -10.66
CA VAL A 49 3.64 -10.41 -10.59
C VAL A 49 4.84 -9.52 -10.23
N SER A 50 5.70 -10.00 -9.34
CA SER A 50 6.92 -9.30 -8.94
C SER A 50 7.95 -9.33 -10.07
N ASP A 51 8.61 -8.19 -10.30
CA ASP A 51 9.66 -8.09 -11.31
C ASP A 51 10.91 -8.92 -10.96
N GLU A 52 11.11 -9.25 -9.67
CA GLU A 52 12.26 -10.03 -9.21
C GLU A 52 12.09 -11.53 -9.44
N LYS A 53 10.87 -12.05 -9.22
CA LYS A 53 10.56 -13.49 -9.25
C LYS A 53 9.15 -13.72 -9.78
N GLU A 54 9.05 -14.45 -10.90
CA GLU A 54 7.77 -14.78 -11.55
C GLU A 54 6.84 -15.66 -10.69
N THR A 55 7.37 -16.32 -9.66
CA THR A 55 6.59 -17.13 -8.69
C THR A 55 6.00 -16.30 -7.54
N MET A 56 6.36 -15.02 -7.46
CA MET A 56 5.95 -14.08 -6.44
C MET A 56 5.11 -12.97 -7.06
N MET A 57 4.27 -12.34 -6.24
CA MET A 57 3.47 -11.18 -6.63
C MET A 57 3.47 -10.14 -5.52
N ILE A 58 3.33 -8.88 -5.88
CA ILE A 58 3.02 -7.80 -4.95
C ILE A 58 1.50 -7.84 -4.74
N PRO A 59 1.02 -8.23 -3.54
CA PRO A 59 -0.41 -8.36 -3.27
C PRO A 59 -1.09 -6.99 -3.16
N ASN A 60 -2.41 -6.99 -3.22
CA ASN A 60 -3.26 -5.83 -2.93
C ASN A 60 -4.29 -6.16 -1.84
N GLU A 61 -5.21 -5.25 -1.55
CA GLU A 61 -6.26 -5.43 -0.54
C GLU A 61 -7.15 -6.65 -0.81
N ASN A 62 -7.46 -6.95 -2.07
CA ASN A 62 -8.27 -8.14 -2.41
C ASN A 62 -7.58 -9.43 -2.00
N TYR A 63 -6.24 -9.50 -2.07
CA TYR A 63 -5.53 -10.67 -1.57
C TYR A 63 -5.81 -10.90 -0.08
N VAL A 64 -5.78 -9.85 0.74
CA VAL A 64 -6.11 -9.92 2.17
C VAL A 64 -7.54 -10.39 2.38
N THR A 65 -8.49 -9.89 1.58
CA THR A 65 -9.91 -10.27 1.66
C THR A 65 -10.13 -11.77 1.39
N TYR A 66 -9.41 -12.36 0.43
CA TYR A 66 -9.64 -13.77 0.04
C TYR A 66 -8.72 -14.77 0.74
N PHE A 67 -7.50 -14.38 1.10
CA PHE A 67 -6.46 -15.27 1.63
C PHE A 67 -6.02 -14.92 3.06
N GLY A 68 -6.50 -13.81 3.62
CA GLY A 68 -6.07 -13.29 4.92
C GLY A 68 -4.76 -12.53 4.86
N ASP A 69 -4.30 -12.05 6.01
CA ASP A 69 -3.06 -11.30 6.19
C ASP A 69 -1.84 -12.16 6.57
N PHE A 70 -2.03 -13.48 6.66
CA PHE A 70 -0.98 -14.42 7.06
C PHE A 70 0.24 -14.36 6.13
N GLY A 71 1.39 -13.95 6.67
CA GLY A 71 2.65 -13.87 5.94
C GLY A 71 2.80 -12.61 5.08
N ILE A 72 1.84 -11.68 5.14
CA ILE A 72 1.99 -10.37 4.53
C ILE A 72 2.85 -9.51 5.45
N SER A 73 3.96 -9.04 4.92
CA SER A 73 4.76 -8.00 5.58
C SER A 73 4.74 -6.75 4.71
N LEU A 74 4.67 -5.61 5.38
CA LEU A 74 4.87 -4.33 4.74
C LEU A 74 6.36 -4.05 4.71
N GLU A 75 6.85 -3.45 3.63
CA GLU A 75 8.13 -2.78 3.69
C GLU A 75 7.96 -1.58 4.64
N GLU A 76 8.68 -1.66 5.77
CA GLU A 76 8.90 -0.51 6.61
C GLU A 76 9.57 0.55 5.74
N ASN A 77 8.99 1.75 5.75
CA ASN A 77 9.71 2.87 5.18
C ASN A 77 10.67 3.37 6.23
N ASP A 78 11.92 3.59 5.84
CA ASP A 78 12.88 4.43 6.59
C ASP A 78 12.42 5.90 6.67
N SER A 79 11.22 6.22 6.17
CA SER A 79 10.58 7.51 6.35
C SER A 79 10.32 7.73 7.83
N GLN A 80 10.97 8.75 8.38
CA GLN A 80 10.75 9.24 9.74
C GLN A 80 9.32 9.81 9.96
N PHE A 81 8.45 9.76 8.94
CA PHE A 81 7.13 10.40 8.93
C PHE A 81 6.01 9.46 8.49
N SER A 82 4.82 9.67 9.08
CA SER A 82 3.59 8.96 8.72
C SER A 82 3.15 9.31 7.30
N ARG A 83 2.81 8.29 6.49
CA ARG A 83 2.30 8.44 5.12
C ARG A 83 0.84 8.93 5.05
N VAL A 84 0.13 8.93 6.18
CA VAL A 84 -1.27 9.38 6.27
C VAL A 84 -1.36 10.91 6.28
N LEU A 85 -0.27 11.58 6.64
CA LEU A 85 -0.19 13.04 6.69
C LEU A 85 -0.08 13.63 5.29
N SER A 86 -0.96 14.58 4.99
CA SER A 86 -0.91 15.42 3.80
C SER A 86 0.45 16.11 3.69
N PHE A 87 1.16 15.81 2.60
CA PHE A 87 2.42 16.49 2.27
C PHE A 87 2.24 18.01 2.19
N GLY A 88 1.07 18.46 1.70
CA GLY A 88 0.75 19.89 1.59
C GLY A 88 0.63 20.57 2.95
N ALA A 89 -0.15 19.99 3.88
CA ALA A 89 -0.31 20.52 5.23
C ALA A 89 1.05 20.62 5.93
N ARG A 90 1.87 19.57 5.82
CA ARG A 90 3.23 19.55 6.37
C ARG A 90 4.10 20.67 5.82
N LEU A 91 4.14 20.85 4.49
CA LEU A 91 4.99 21.86 3.87
C LEU A 91 4.62 23.27 4.34
N VAL A 92 3.32 23.54 4.51
CA VAL A 92 2.83 24.80 5.06
C VAL A 92 3.23 24.97 6.52
N VAL A 93 3.04 23.95 7.36
CA VAL A 93 3.43 23.97 8.78
C VAL A 93 4.93 24.22 8.93
N ASP A 94 5.77 23.49 8.19
CA ASP A 94 7.23 23.67 8.23
C ASP A 94 7.63 25.11 7.86
N LYS A 95 7.05 25.67 6.78
CA LYS A 95 7.31 27.06 6.40
C LYS A 95 6.86 28.08 7.46
N ILE A 96 5.73 27.85 8.12
CA ILE A 96 5.25 28.74 9.20
C ILE A 96 6.21 28.68 10.38
N LEU A 97 6.59 27.47 10.81
CA LEU A 97 7.50 27.27 11.94
C LEU A 97 8.90 27.85 11.68
N GLU A 98 9.41 27.76 10.45
CA GLU A 98 10.65 28.42 10.03
C GLU A 98 10.52 29.94 10.05
N LYS A 99 9.46 30.50 9.46
CA LYS A 99 9.22 31.95 9.40
C LYS A 99 9.09 32.58 10.79
N LEU A 100 8.54 31.83 11.75
CA LEU A 100 8.37 32.26 13.14
C LEU A 100 9.59 31.93 14.03
N ASN A 101 10.66 31.35 13.47
CA ASN A 101 11.82 30.82 14.22
C ASN A 101 11.48 29.79 15.30
N VAL A 102 10.26 29.23 15.29
CA VAL A 102 9.80 28.22 16.25
C VAL A 102 10.54 26.91 16.04
N SER A 103 10.89 26.57 14.78
CA SER A 103 11.72 25.38 14.47
C SER A 103 13.03 25.35 15.26
N SER A 104 13.70 26.51 15.42
CA SER A 104 14.96 26.61 16.18
C SER A 104 14.74 26.41 17.68
N ILE A 105 13.65 26.98 18.22
CA ILE A 105 13.26 26.83 19.62
C ILE A 105 12.93 25.36 19.92
N LEU A 106 12.13 24.72 19.06
CA LEU A 106 11.74 23.32 19.21
C LEU A 106 12.98 22.42 19.19
N ASN A 107 13.88 22.61 18.23
CA ASN A 107 15.13 21.86 18.15
C ASN A 107 16.01 22.03 19.40
N LYS A 108 16.08 23.25 19.96
CA LYS A 108 16.86 23.52 21.17
C LYS A 108 16.28 22.85 22.42
N VAL A 109 14.96 22.84 22.55
CA VAL A 109 14.26 22.33 23.75
C VAL A 109 14.06 20.81 23.68
N PHE A 110 13.62 20.30 22.53
CA PHE A 110 13.13 18.93 22.37
C PHE A 110 14.07 18.01 21.58
N LYS A 111 15.09 18.57 20.90
CA LYS A 111 16.11 17.84 20.14
C LYS A 111 15.47 16.81 19.20
N GLU A 112 15.75 15.53 19.41
CA GLU A 112 15.26 14.37 18.64
C GLU A 112 13.73 14.27 18.61
N LYS A 113 13.02 14.87 19.58
CA LYS A 113 11.55 14.85 19.61
C LYS A 113 10.90 15.94 18.76
N THR A 114 11.68 16.82 18.13
CA THR A 114 11.14 17.93 17.34
C THR A 114 10.32 17.44 16.15
N ASP A 115 10.80 16.42 15.45
CA ASP A 115 10.11 15.87 14.28
C ASP A 115 8.82 15.15 14.67
N LEU A 116 8.78 14.52 15.84
CA LEU A 116 7.57 13.94 16.40
C LEU A 116 6.52 15.03 16.71
N ILE A 117 6.93 16.15 17.33
CA ILE A 117 6.04 17.27 17.64
C ILE A 117 5.48 17.89 16.35
N LYS A 118 6.32 18.09 15.34
CA LYS A 118 5.88 18.57 14.02
C LYS A 118 4.88 17.61 13.37
N SER A 119 5.13 16.31 13.48
CA SER A 119 4.23 15.27 12.96
C SER A 119 2.88 15.28 13.67
N LEU A 120 2.87 15.47 15.00
CA LEU A 120 1.65 15.65 15.80
C LEU A 120 0.86 16.89 15.38
N ILE A 121 1.54 18.04 15.20
CA ILE A 121 0.88 19.27 14.72
C ILE A 121 0.21 19.01 13.38
N CYS A 122 0.92 18.38 12.44
CA CYS A 122 0.36 18.06 11.13
C CYS A 122 -0.84 17.10 11.27
N TYR A 123 -0.78 16.13 12.18
CA TYR A 123 -1.87 15.17 12.42
C TYR A 123 -3.15 15.83 12.97
N PHE A 124 -3.03 16.90 13.76
CA PHE A 124 -4.19 17.63 14.28
C PHE A 124 -4.79 18.63 13.27
N ILE A 125 -4.06 18.94 12.20
CA ILE A 125 -4.52 19.88 11.16
C ILE A 125 -5.21 19.13 10.01
N ASP A 126 -4.74 17.92 9.71
CA ASP A 126 -5.31 17.00 8.71
C ASP A 126 -6.56 16.28 9.24
#